data_AF-A0AAD8Y3P3-F1
#
_entry.id   AF-A0AAD8Y3P3-F1
#
_cell.length_a   1.000
_cell.length_b   1.000
_cell.length_c   1.000
_cell.angle_alpha   90.00
_cell.angle_beta   90.00
_cell.angle_gamma   90.00
#
_symmetry.space_group_name_H-M   'P 1'
#
loop_
_entity.id
_entity.type
_entity.pdbx_description
1 polymer ?
#
loop_
_entity_poly.entity_id
_entity_poly.type
_entity_poly.pdbx_seq_one_letter_code
_entity_poly.pdbx_strand_id
1 'polypeptide(L)'
;MPSRKKAMGKAKKAAKEEAAAATQAKAGTNNDHQSPTRPTLTSRGVDNVLRGIESMKPCITHGFRLELLPTMRICGVFIDAFTEAYRISLQMESNVITALNAASAVCNKPMFGPVWNDVAKMEYVMAYYVTKGVKYILDEGRDDMAHNFAVFANYFEQTIGVANKTQPEVIPAKLAELLNGDMNTLVKYFRQHIPCNCLDEKYKEVKSITKLGFCCYSECPIPNRTVERKKMLYCTQCRVANYCSRECQVAHWPDHKDGCLKYMEKKAKLPI
;
A
#
# COMPACT_ATOMS: atom_id res chain seq x y z
N MET A 1 26.18 -37.25 -68.02
CA MET A 1 25.38 -36.04 -67.70
C MET A 1 24.91 -36.10 -66.25
N PRO A 2 25.50 -35.33 -65.31
CA PRO A 2 25.13 -35.38 -63.89
C PRO A 2 23.82 -34.62 -63.63
N SER A 3 22.94 -35.27 -62.87
CA SER A 3 21.55 -34.89 -62.62
C SER A 3 21.39 -33.56 -61.86
N ARG A 4 20.55 -32.67 -62.41
CA ARG A 4 20.14 -31.34 -61.93
C ARG A 4 19.56 -31.30 -60.50
N LYS A 5 19.29 -32.44 -59.87
CA LYS A 5 18.65 -32.52 -58.53
C LYS A 5 19.61 -32.33 -57.34
N LYS A 6 20.94 -32.35 -57.53
CA LYS A 6 21.91 -32.14 -56.43
C LYS A 6 22.30 -30.67 -56.18
N ALA A 7 21.91 -29.73 -57.04
CA ALA A 7 22.25 -28.31 -56.89
C ALA A 7 21.29 -27.54 -55.96
N MET A 8 20.02 -27.93 -55.83
CA MET A 8 19.05 -27.22 -54.98
C MET A 8 19.16 -27.51 -53.47
N GLY A 9 19.86 -28.58 -53.07
CA GLY A 9 20.06 -28.93 -51.66
C GLY A 9 21.12 -28.10 -50.95
N LYS A 10 22.10 -27.56 -51.68
CA LYS A 10 23.18 -26.73 -51.11
C LYS A 10 22.79 -25.26 -50.93
N ALA A 11 21.87 -24.73 -51.75
CA ALA A 11 21.38 -23.36 -51.62
C ALA A 11 20.47 -23.14 -50.39
N LYS A 12 19.72 -24.17 -49.94
CA LYS A 12 18.84 -24.07 -48.76
C LYS A 12 19.57 -24.19 -47.42
N LYS A 13 20.82 -24.68 -47.38
CA LYS A 13 21.61 -24.78 -46.15
C LYS A 13 22.40 -23.49 -45.87
N ALA A 14 22.87 -22.78 -46.90
CA ALA A 14 23.53 -21.48 -46.76
C ALA A 14 22.57 -20.37 -46.27
N ALA A 15 21.33 -20.34 -46.77
CA ALA A 15 20.33 -19.34 -46.33
C ALA A 15 19.83 -19.53 -44.88
N LYS A 16 20.01 -20.72 -44.28
CA LYS A 16 19.61 -20.99 -42.89
C LYS A 16 20.74 -20.69 -41.89
N GLU A 17 21.98 -20.61 -42.34
CA GLU A 17 23.15 -20.25 -41.53
C GLU A 17 23.38 -18.71 -41.54
N GLU A 18 22.98 -17.98 -42.59
CA GLU A 18 22.98 -16.50 -42.59
C GLU A 18 21.87 -15.87 -41.73
N ALA A 19 20.74 -16.55 -41.52
CA ALA A 19 19.68 -16.08 -40.62
C ALA A 19 20.02 -16.25 -39.12
N ALA A 20 20.98 -17.12 -38.79
CA ALA A 20 21.43 -17.35 -37.40
C ALA A 20 22.53 -16.38 -36.95
N ALA A 21 23.33 -15.85 -37.89
CA ALA A 21 24.41 -14.90 -37.60
C ALA A 21 23.94 -13.44 -37.45
N ALA A 22 22.75 -13.08 -37.95
CA ALA A 22 22.20 -11.72 -37.83
C ALA A 22 21.56 -11.39 -36.47
N THR A 23 21.47 -12.36 -35.54
CA THR A 23 20.81 -12.17 -34.22
C THR A 23 21.81 -11.93 -33.08
N GLN A 24 23.11 -11.81 -33.34
CA GLN A 24 24.15 -11.56 -32.31
C GLN A 24 24.97 -10.26 -32.48
N ALA A 25 24.53 -9.32 -33.32
CA ALA A 25 25.22 -8.04 -33.52
C ALA A 25 24.30 -6.82 -33.39
N LYS A 26 23.57 -6.69 -32.28
CA LYS A 26 23.06 -5.41 -31.75
C LYS A 26 23.00 -5.43 -30.22
N ALA A 27 24.16 -5.64 -29.59
CA ALA A 27 24.44 -5.15 -28.25
C ALA A 27 25.31 -3.90 -28.41
N GLY A 28 24.79 -2.73 -28.04
CA GLY A 28 25.57 -1.50 -28.10
C GLY A 28 24.77 -0.24 -28.42
N THR A 29 23.72 0.04 -27.67
CA THR A 29 23.32 1.43 -27.39
C THR A 29 22.80 1.47 -25.97
N ASN A 30 23.66 1.96 -25.07
CA ASN A 30 23.31 2.40 -23.72
C ASN A 30 22.17 3.40 -23.82
N ASN A 31 20.99 3.00 -23.35
CA ASN A 31 20.01 3.95 -22.84
C ASN A 31 20.06 3.82 -21.33
N ASP A 32 20.85 4.69 -20.71
CA ASP A 32 20.67 5.11 -19.32
C ASP A 32 19.25 5.71 -19.19
N HIS A 33 18.25 4.83 -19.10
CA HIS A 33 16.98 5.20 -18.53
C HIS A 33 17.18 5.17 -17.02
N GLN A 34 17.65 6.30 -16.50
CA GLN A 34 17.44 6.68 -15.12
C GLN A 34 15.97 6.40 -14.80
N SER A 35 15.75 5.37 -13.99
CA SER A 35 14.46 5.14 -13.36
C SER A 35 14.06 6.48 -12.74
N PRO A 36 12.90 7.07 -13.10
CA PRO A 36 12.51 8.33 -12.51
C PRO A 36 12.41 8.10 -11.01
N THR A 37 13.29 8.78 -10.29
CA THR A 37 13.27 8.90 -8.85
C THR A 37 11.82 9.15 -8.44
N ARG A 38 11.33 8.25 -7.61
CA ARG A 38 10.02 8.30 -6.97
C ARG A 38 9.74 9.75 -6.56
N PRO A 39 8.55 10.32 -6.87
CA PRO A 39 8.06 11.40 -6.05
C PRO A 39 7.89 10.79 -4.66
N THR A 40 8.85 11.05 -3.78
CA THR A 40 8.68 10.89 -2.34
C THR A 40 7.34 11.55 -2.04
N LEU A 41 6.38 10.80 -1.50
CA LEU A 41 5.27 11.43 -0.80
C LEU A 41 5.96 12.39 0.16
N THR A 42 5.75 13.69 -0.03
CA THR A 42 6.36 14.70 0.81
C THR A 42 5.87 14.43 2.23
N SER A 43 6.81 14.05 3.10
CA SER A 43 6.65 13.82 4.53
C SER A 43 6.13 15.05 5.29
N ARG A 44 5.96 16.19 4.59
CA ARG A 44 5.68 17.51 5.16
C ARG A 44 4.41 17.60 5.99
N GLY A 45 3.45 16.67 5.85
CA GLY A 45 2.28 16.59 6.73
C GLY A 45 2.55 15.89 8.06
N VAL A 46 3.48 14.94 8.09
CA VAL A 46 3.88 14.16 9.28
C VAL A 46 4.96 14.92 10.08
N ASP A 47 5.76 15.75 9.40
CA ASP A 47 6.88 16.51 9.96
C ASP A 47 6.45 17.56 11.01
N ASN A 48 5.16 17.93 11.11
CA ASN A 48 4.66 18.85 12.15
C ASN A 48 4.19 18.15 13.43
N VAL A 49 3.77 16.89 13.36
CA VAL A 49 3.44 16.08 14.55
C VAL A 49 4.72 15.46 15.14
N LEU A 50 5.71 15.18 14.29
CA LEU A 50 7.01 14.62 14.69
C LEU A 50 8.01 15.64 15.25
N ARG A 51 7.84 16.95 14.99
CA ARG A 51 8.74 17.99 15.51
C ARG A 51 8.66 18.19 17.04
N GLY A 52 7.70 17.56 17.72
CA GLY A 52 7.68 17.42 19.17
C GLY A 52 8.39 16.16 19.73
N ILE A 53 8.95 15.29 18.88
CA ILE A 53 9.53 13.97 19.22
C ILE A 53 11.07 13.99 19.20
N GLU A 54 11.70 15.14 18.92
CA GLU A 54 13.13 15.28 18.61
C GLU A 54 14.13 15.04 19.76
N SER A 55 13.67 14.50 20.90
CA SER A 55 14.53 13.95 21.94
C SER A 55 14.11 12.49 22.21
N MET A 56 14.42 11.58 21.27
CA MET A 56 14.00 10.18 21.36
C MET A 56 14.45 9.51 22.66
N LYS A 57 13.50 9.02 23.46
CA LYS A 57 13.51 7.64 24.00
C LYS A 57 12.08 7.10 24.22
N PRO A 58 11.33 6.64 23.21
CA PRO A 58 10.13 5.86 23.49
C PRO A 58 10.30 4.38 23.15
N CYS A 59 10.64 3.64 24.20
CA CYS A 59 10.08 2.35 24.52
C CYS A 59 10.37 2.09 26.01
N ILE A 60 9.39 2.27 26.90
CA ILE A 60 9.16 1.27 27.95
C ILE A 60 7.84 0.63 27.54
N THR A 61 8.04 -0.32 26.64
CA THR A 61 7.05 -1.21 26.04
C THR A 61 6.11 -0.57 25.00
N HIS A 62 6.76 0.07 24.00
CA HIS A 62 6.25 0.39 22.65
C HIS A 62 5.39 1.66 22.50
N GLY A 63 5.87 2.75 23.12
CA GLY A 63 5.11 3.92 23.53
C GLY A 63 4.49 4.83 22.45
N PHE A 64 3.19 5.06 22.65
CA PHE A 64 2.56 6.36 22.82
C PHE A 64 1.94 6.34 24.22
N ARG A 65 2.27 7.27 25.13
CA ARG A 65 1.59 7.34 26.44
C ARG A 65 0.25 8.01 26.16
N LEU A 66 -0.81 7.21 26.03
CA LEU A 66 -2.20 7.69 26.01
C LEU A 66 -2.52 8.26 27.39
N GLU A 67 -1.88 9.36 27.79
CA GLU A 67 -2.31 10.09 28.97
C GLU A 67 -3.73 10.57 28.66
N LEU A 68 -4.68 10.00 29.39
CA LEU A 68 -6.11 10.25 29.28
C LEU A 68 -6.40 11.68 29.69
N LEU A 69 -6.15 12.64 28.81
CA LEU A 69 -6.75 13.96 28.96
C LEU A 69 -8.27 13.75 28.94
N PRO A 70 -9.05 14.42 29.80
CA PRO A 70 -10.51 14.28 29.84
C PRO A 70 -11.18 14.47 28.47
N THR A 71 -10.57 15.27 27.59
CA THR A 71 -10.96 15.49 26.20
C THR A 71 -10.86 14.25 25.30
N MET A 72 -10.15 13.19 25.73
CA MET A 72 -9.92 11.96 24.96
C MET A 72 -10.90 10.84 25.29
N ARG A 73 -11.79 11.03 26.27
CA ARG A 73 -12.84 10.04 26.58
C ARG A 73 -13.74 9.79 25.36
N ILE A 74 -14.06 10.84 24.60
CA ILE A 74 -14.86 10.70 23.39
C ILE A 74 -14.11 9.93 22.28
N CYS A 75 -12.78 10.03 22.21
CA CYS A 75 -11.97 9.23 21.29
C CYS A 75 -12.03 7.74 21.64
N GLY A 76 -12.01 7.39 22.93
CA GLY A 76 -12.17 6.00 23.37
C GLY A 76 -13.51 5.41 22.92
N VAL A 77 -14.61 6.11 23.20
CA VAL A 77 -15.96 5.69 22.76
C VAL A 77 -16.05 5.59 21.23
N PHE A 78 -15.42 6.53 20.51
CA PHE A 78 -15.32 6.49 19.06
C PHE A 78 -14.58 5.25 18.55
N ILE A 79 -13.41 4.94 19.13
CA ILE A 79 -12.59 3.79 18.75
C ILE A 79 -13.36 2.49 18.96
N ASP A 80 -14.01 2.34 20.12
CA ASP A 80 -14.81 1.15 20.44
C ASP A 80 -15.97 1.00 19.45
N ALA A 81 -16.71 2.08 19.19
CA ALA A 81 -17.82 2.08 18.24
C ALA A 81 -17.36 1.76 16.81
N PHE A 82 -16.24 2.33 16.36
CA PHE A 82 -15.68 2.07 15.04
C PHE A 82 -15.22 0.62 14.89
N THR A 83 -14.44 0.12 15.86
CA THR A 83 -13.90 -1.24 15.83
C THR A 83 -15.02 -2.27 15.86
N GLU A 84 -16.05 -2.05 16.69
CA GLU A 84 -17.20 -2.93 16.80
C GLU A 84 -18.06 -2.91 15.52
N ALA A 85 -18.34 -1.73 14.96
CA ALA A 85 -19.07 -1.61 13.70
C ALA A 85 -18.33 -2.28 12.53
N TYR A 86 -17.00 -2.13 12.48
CA TYR A 86 -16.16 -2.84 11.51
C TYR A 86 -16.27 -4.36 11.69
N ARG A 87 -16.14 -4.85 12.92
CA ARG A 87 -16.21 -6.29 13.25
C ARG A 87 -17.56 -6.89 12.83
N ILE A 88 -18.66 -6.22 13.17
CA ILE A 88 -20.02 -6.64 12.78
C ILE A 88 -20.14 -6.67 11.25
N SER A 89 -19.69 -5.62 10.57
CA SER A 89 -19.77 -5.53 9.12
C SER A 89 -18.94 -6.62 8.43
N LEU A 90 -17.73 -6.91 8.93
CA LEU A 90 -16.87 -7.97 8.39
C LEU A 90 -17.45 -9.38 8.59
N GLN A 91 -18.28 -9.59 9.62
CA GLN A 91 -19.00 -10.85 9.81
C GLN A 91 -20.14 -11.03 8.79
N MET A 92 -20.73 -9.93 8.33
CA MET A 92 -21.80 -9.93 7.33
C MET A 92 -21.25 -9.90 5.89
N GLU A 93 -20.11 -9.24 5.70
CA GLU A 93 -19.50 -8.98 4.39
C GLU A 93 -18.02 -9.37 4.40
N SER A 94 -17.56 -10.09 3.38
CA SER A 94 -16.16 -10.53 3.30
C SER A 94 -15.18 -9.44 2.84
N ASN A 95 -15.64 -8.22 2.57
CA ASN A 95 -14.82 -7.15 2.00
C ASN A 95 -14.44 -6.10 3.06
N VAL A 96 -13.14 -6.02 3.37
CA VAL A 96 -12.59 -5.07 4.34
C VAL A 96 -12.89 -3.61 4.01
N ILE A 97 -12.89 -3.21 2.74
CA ILE A 97 -13.18 -1.82 2.36
C ILE A 97 -14.64 -1.48 2.64
N THR A 98 -15.56 -2.38 2.33
CA THR A 98 -16.97 -2.17 2.65
C THR A 98 -17.20 -2.13 4.16
N ALA A 99 -16.54 -3.01 4.92
CA ALA A 99 -16.60 -3.00 6.39
C ALA A 99 -16.04 -1.69 6.99
N LEU A 100 -14.95 -1.14 6.43
CA LEU A 100 -14.42 0.17 6.85
C LEU A 100 -15.41 1.31 6.54
N ASN A 101 -16.03 1.29 5.37
CA ASN A 101 -17.03 2.29 4.99
C ASN A 101 -18.27 2.22 5.88
N ALA A 102 -18.72 1.01 6.23
CA ALA A 102 -19.83 0.80 7.15
C ALA A 102 -19.49 1.30 8.57
N ALA A 103 -18.30 0.99 9.07
CA ALA A 103 -17.81 1.51 10.36
C ALA A 103 -17.74 3.04 10.36
N SER A 104 -17.22 3.62 9.29
CA SER A 104 -17.17 5.07 9.10
C SER A 104 -18.57 5.70 9.09
N ALA A 105 -19.52 5.10 8.38
CA ALA A 105 -20.91 5.57 8.33
C ALA A 105 -21.59 5.55 9.72
N VAL A 106 -21.37 4.49 10.51
CA VAL A 106 -21.85 4.41 11.90
C VAL A 106 -21.25 5.52 12.75
N CYS A 107 -19.97 5.81 12.55
CA CYS A 107 -19.26 6.85 13.29
C CYS A 107 -19.47 8.27 12.73
N ASN A 108 -20.13 8.46 11.57
CA ASN A 108 -20.42 9.78 11.00
C ASN A 108 -21.69 10.43 11.60
N LYS A 109 -22.07 10.04 12.83
CA LYS A 109 -23.21 10.60 13.55
C LYS A 109 -22.81 11.92 14.24
N PRO A 110 -23.76 12.83 14.49
CA PRO A 110 -23.47 14.12 15.16
C PRO A 110 -22.69 13.97 16.47
N MET A 111 -22.91 12.88 17.23
CA MET A 111 -22.20 12.62 18.49
C MET A 111 -20.67 12.51 18.34
N PHE A 112 -20.17 12.08 17.17
CA PHE A 112 -18.75 11.91 16.89
C PHE A 112 -18.17 13.01 16.00
N GLY A 113 -18.98 14.00 15.61
CA GLY A 113 -18.51 15.21 14.92
C GLY A 113 -17.33 15.90 15.62
N PRO A 114 -17.28 15.99 16.97
CA PRO A 114 -16.14 16.56 17.68
C PRO A 114 -14.82 15.77 17.55
N VAL A 115 -14.87 14.51 17.11
CA VAL A 115 -13.69 13.68 16.78
C VAL A 115 -13.34 13.85 15.30
N TRP A 116 -14.29 13.61 14.40
CA TRP A 116 -14.04 13.67 12.94
C TRP A 116 -13.54 15.03 12.45
N ASN A 117 -14.04 16.12 13.03
CA ASN A 117 -13.70 17.48 12.62
C ASN A 117 -12.48 18.05 13.38
N ASP A 118 -11.82 17.25 14.20
CA ASP A 118 -10.66 17.67 14.99
C ASP A 118 -9.44 16.80 14.63
N VAL A 119 -8.48 17.41 13.92
CA VAL A 119 -7.28 16.73 13.43
C VAL A 119 -6.49 16.09 14.56
N ALA A 120 -6.33 16.75 15.71
CA ALA A 120 -5.57 16.21 16.84
C ALA A 120 -6.25 14.98 17.44
N LYS A 121 -7.59 14.95 17.49
CA LYS A 121 -8.34 13.77 17.93
C LYS A 121 -8.23 12.62 16.93
N MET A 122 -8.27 12.90 15.63
CA MET A 122 -8.06 11.90 14.59
C MET A 122 -6.64 11.33 14.60
N GLU A 123 -5.64 12.17 14.83
CA GLU A 123 -4.24 11.73 15.01
C GLU A 123 -4.09 10.85 16.25
N TYR A 124 -4.80 11.14 17.34
CA TYR A 124 -4.84 10.27 18.50
C TYR A 124 -5.47 8.91 18.20
N VAL A 125 -6.60 8.88 17.47
CA VAL A 125 -7.25 7.64 17.04
C VAL A 125 -6.28 6.80 16.19
N MET A 126 -5.59 7.43 15.23
CA MET A 126 -4.55 6.79 14.44
C MET A 126 -3.44 6.23 15.35
N ALA A 127 -2.89 7.04 16.26
CA ALA A 127 -1.82 6.64 17.18
C ALA A 127 -2.24 5.45 18.06
N TYR A 128 -3.49 5.42 18.55
CA TYR A 128 -4.04 4.28 19.27
C TYR A 128 -3.93 2.98 18.45
N TYR A 129 -4.39 3.01 17.20
CA TYR A 129 -4.36 1.81 16.34
C TYR A 129 -2.94 1.38 16.02
N VAL A 130 -2.01 2.32 15.77
CA VAL A 130 -0.60 2.02 15.58
C VAL A 130 -0.02 1.35 16.83
N THR A 131 -0.23 1.93 18.03
CA THR A 131 0.28 1.36 19.29
C THR A 131 -0.28 -0.04 19.56
N LYS A 132 -1.57 -0.26 19.33
CA LYS A 132 -2.18 -1.59 19.48
C LYS A 132 -1.62 -2.59 18.49
N GLY A 133 -1.44 -2.21 17.22
CA GLY A 133 -0.82 -3.06 16.21
C GLY A 133 0.61 -3.46 16.57
N VAL A 134 1.40 -2.54 17.12
CA VAL A 134 2.76 -2.82 17.61
C VAL A 134 2.77 -3.82 18.76
N LYS A 135 1.82 -3.73 19.70
CA LYS A 135 1.69 -4.72 20.78
C LYS A 135 1.36 -6.11 20.25
N TYR A 136 0.45 -6.22 19.28
CA TYR A 136 0.10 -7.51 18.71
C TYR A 136 1.27 -8.21 18.02
N ILE A 137 2.11 -7.47 17.30
CA ILE A 137 3.26 -8.05 16.57
C ILE A 137 4.48 -8.32 17.48
N LEU A 138 4.71 -7.52 18.52
CA LEU A 138 5.89 -7.68 19.38
C LEU A 138 5.62 -8.54 20.61
N ASP A 139 4.45 -8.40 21.24
CA ASP A 139 4.18 -8.99 22.56
C ASP A 139 3.29 -10.24 22.45
N GLU A 140 2.29 -10.22 21.57
CA GLU A 140 1.27 -11.28 21.50
C GLU A 140 1.48 -12.30 20.36
N GLY A 141 2.34 -11.99 19.38
CA GLY A 141 2.55 -12.84 18.19
C GLY A 141 1.30 -13.02 17.33
N ARG A 142 0.40 -12.03 17.34
CA ARG A 142 -0.90 -12.05 16.63
C ARG A 142 -0.86 -11.19 15.38
N ASP A 143 -0.19 -11.70 14.36
CA ASP A 143 0.02 -10.98 13.10
C ASP A 143 -1.32 -10.61 12.41
N ASP A 144 -2.32 -11.48 12.49
CA ASP A 144 -3.67 -11.27 11.97
C ASP A 144 -4.33 -10.00 12.55
N MET A 145 -4.21 -9.79 13.85
CA MET A 145 -4.70 -8.59 14.51
C MET A 145 -3.84 -7.38 14.14
N ALA A 146 -2.52 -7.52 14.15
CA ALA A 146 -1.62 -6.43 13.78
C ALA A 146 -1.93 -5.88 12.37
N HIS A 147 -2.28 -6.74 11.41
CA HIS A 147 -2.75 -6.32 10.08
C HIS A 147 -4.01 -5.45 10.14
N ASN A 148 -5.05 -5.86 10.87
CA ASN A 148 -6.28 -5.06 11.03
C ASN A 148 -5.99 -3.69 11.65
N PHE A 149 -5.15 -3.65 12.70
CA PHE A 149 -4.76 -2.41 13.36
C PHE A 149 -3.94 -1.48 12.45
N ALA A 150 -3.06 -2.02 11.60
CA ALA A 150 -2.36 -1.24 10.58
C ALA A 150 -3.33 -0.66 9.54
N VAL A 151 -4.33 -1.43 9.12
CA VAL A 151 -5.38 -0.97 8.20
C VAL A 151 -6.18 0.18 8.80
N PHE A 152 -6.60 0.08 10.07
CA PHE A 152 -7.31 1.17 10.74
C PHE A 152 -6.45 2.42 10.84
N ALA A 153 -5.22 2.29 11.32
CA ALA A 153 -4.29 3.41 11.40
C ALA A 153 -4.11 4.10 10.04
N ASN A 154 -3.87 3.32 8.97
CA ASN A 154 -3.69 3.89 7.64
C ASN A 154 -4.97 4.48 7.06
N TYR A 155 -6.15 3.94 7.39
CA TYR A 155 -7.43 4.53 7.00
C TYR A 155 -7.60 5.94 7.60
N PHE A 156 -7.29 6.09 8.90
CA PHE A 156 -7.36 7.39 9.58
C PHE A 156 -6.27 8.35 9.11
N GLU A 157 -5.03 7.89 8.93
CA GLU A 157 -3.94 8.66 8.31
C GLU A 157 -4.36 9.23 6.95
N GLN A 158 -4.97 8.37 6.12
CA GLN A 158 -5.46 8.79 4.82
C GLN A 158 -6.64 9.76 4.92
N THR A 159 -7.56 9.54 5.86
CA THR A 159 -8.70 10.46 6.04
C THR A 159 -8.24 11.85 6.49
N ILE A 160 -7.27 11.92 7.41
CA ILE A 160 -6.60 13.18 7.78
C ILE A 160 -5.97 13.84 6.56
N GLY A 161 -5.28 13.07 5.72
CA GLY A 161 -4.68 13.58 4.49
C GLY A 161 -5.69 14.14 3.48
N VAL A 162 -6.87 13.53 3.39
CA VAL A 162 -7.98 14.07 2.56
C VAL A 162 -8.52 15.37 3.15
N ALA A 163 -8.78 15.40 4.46
CA ALA A 163 -9.27 16.60 5.15
C ALA A 163 -8.29 17.78 5.00
N ASN A 164 -6.98 17.49 5.10
CA ASN A 164 -5.90 18.47 4.94
C ASN A 164 -5.53 18.75 3.48
N LYS A 165 -6.24 18.17 2.50
CA LYS A 165 -5.97 18.33 1.06
C LYS A 165 -4.53 17.98 0.67
N THR A 166 -3.88 17.06 1.38
CA THR A 166 -2.56 16.51 1.00
C THR A 166 -2.69 15.30 0.08
N GLN A 167 -3.89 14.70 0.03
CA GLN A 167 -4.23 13.64 -0.90
C GLN A 167 -5.71 13.73 -1.32
N PRO A 168 -6.08 13.21 -2.50
CA PRO A 168 -7.40 13.48 -3.08
C PRO A 168 -8.51 12.58 -2.52
N GLU A 169 -8.18 11.35 -2.12
CA GLU A 169 -9.09 10.39 -1.53
C GLU A 169 -8.33 9.29 -0.80
N VAL A 170 -9.04 8.51 0.02
CA VAL A 170 -8.52 7.27 0.60
C VAL A 170 -8.28 6.27 -0.53
N ILE A 171 -7.11 5.63 -0.53
CA ILE A 171 -6.64 4.69 -1.54
C ILE A 171 -6.84 3.26 -1.03
N PRO A 172 -7.83 2.50 -1.54
CA PRO A 172 -8.11 1.14 -1.08
C PRO A 172 -6.95 0.17 -1.30
N ALA A 173 -6.17 0.34 -2.38
CA ALA A 173 -5.03 -0.52 -2.68
C ALA A 173 -3.97 -0.51 -1.56
N LYS A 174 -3.74 0.64 -0.90
CA LYS A 174 -2.81 0.74 0.23
C LYS A 174 -3.33 0.00 1.46
N LEU A 175 -4.64 0.07 1.72
CA LEU A 175 -5.27 -0.67 2.81
C LEU A 175 -5.17 -2.18 2.55
N ALA A 176 -5.44 -2.64 1.33
CA ALA A 176 -5.31 -4.03 0.94
C ALA A 176 -3.86 -4.55 1.01
N GLU A 177 -2.87 -3.71 0.67
CA GLU A 177 -1.45 -4.02 0.82
C GLU A 177 -1.03 -4.18 2.29
N LEU A 178 -1.62 -3.44 3.21
CA LEU A 178 -1.38 -3.61 4.64
C LEU A 178 -2.08 -4.84 5.18
N LEU A 179 -3.32 -5.11 4.75
CA LEU A 179 -4.09 -6.28 5.20
C LEU A 179 -3.46 -7.61 4.78
N ASN A 180 -3.04 -7.70 3.51
CA ASN A 180 -2.51 -8.93 2.91
C ASN A 180 -0.97 -8.89 2.75
N GLY A 181 -0.34 -7.89 3.37
CA GLY A 181 1.08 -7.66 3.25
C GLY A 181 1.90 -8.73 3.96
N ASP A 182 3.15 -8.88 3.54
CA ASP A 182 4.11 -9.66 4.29
C ASP A 182 4.59 -8.91 5.56
N MET A 183 5.24 -9.62 6.48
CA MET A 183 5.72 -9.06 7.74
C MET A 183 6.75 -7.93 7.56
N ASN A 184 7.52 -7.91 6.46
CA ASN A 184 8.39 -6.77 6.17
C ASN A 184 7.57 -5.50 5.95
N THR A 185 6.51 -5.61 5.16
CA THR A 185 5.59 -4.51 4.88
C THR A 185 4.91 -4.02 6.17
N LEU A 186 4.40 -4.93 7.00
CA LEU A 186 3.72 -4.61 8.25
C LEU A 186 4.66 -3.95 9.29
N VAL A 187 5.81 -4.56 9.59
CA VAL A 187 6.78 -4.01 10.56
C VAL A 187 7.30 -2.66 10.08
N LYS A 188 7.57 -2.53 8.77
CA LYS A 188 8.02 -1.26 8.20
C LYS A 188 6.99 -0.15 8.37
N TYR A 189 5.70 -0.45 8.19
CA TYR A 189 4.62 0.50 8.42
C TYR A 189 4.64 1.01 9.86
N PHE A 190 4.62 0.13 10.86
CA PHE A 190 4.63 0.54 12.26
C PHE A 190 5.89 1.31 12.66
N ARG A 191 7.06 0.88 12.16
CA ARG A 191 8.36 1.54 12.41
C ARG A 191 8.40 2.98 11.91
N GLN A 192 7.62 3.32 10.88
CA GLN A 192 7.51 4.68 10.36
C GLN A 192 6.65 5.58 11.26
N HIS A 193 5.83 5.01 12.14
CA HIS A 193 4.86 5.75 12.96
C HIS A 193 5.24 5.80 14.44
N ILE A 194 6.03 4.84 14.95
CA ILE A 194 6.50 4.83 16.33
C ILE A 194 8.02 4.60 16.35
N PRO A 195 8.81 5.53 16.92
CA PRO A 195 10.24 5.35 17.09
C PRO A 195 10.51 4.35 18.23
N CYS A 196 10.51 3.06 17.91
CA CYS A 196 10.65 1.97 18.86
C CYS A 196 11.80 1.03 18.46
N ASN A 197 12.79 0.86 19.34
CA ASN A 197 13.94 -0.01 19.09
C ASN A 197 13.54 -1.49 18.92
N CYS A 198 12.48 -1.94 19.58
CA CYS A 198 11.97 -3.31 19.42
C CYS A 198 11.42 -3.55 18.00
N LEU A 199 10.87 -2.52 17.35
CA LEU A 199 10.53 -2.58 15.92
C LEU A 199 11.77 -2.60 15.03
N ASP A 200 12.87 -1.96 15.42
CA ASP A 200 14.15 -2.08 14.69
C ASP A 200 14.69 -3.51 14.73
N GLU A 201 14.62 -4.16 15.90
CA GLU A 201 14.99 -5.56 16.08
C GLU A 201 14.10 -6.48 15.24
N LYS A 202 12.77 -6.32 15.38
CA LYS A 202 11.82 -7.09 14.57
C LYS A 202 12.04 -6.87 13.07
N TYR A 203 12.34 -5.64 12.66
CA TYR A 203 12.64 -5.33 11.27
C TYR A 203 13.89 -6.06 10.77
N LYS A 204 14.93 -6.24 11.59
CA LYS A 204 16.12 -7.01 11.20
C LYS A 204 15.79 -8.48 10.90
N GLU A 205 14.82 -9.06 11.59
CA GLU A 205 14.33 -10.43 11.33
C GLU A 205 13.59 -10.52 9.99
N VAL A 206 12.74 -9.54 9.68
CA VAL A 206 11.85 -9.59 8.52
C VAL A 206 12.38 -8.86 7.29
N LYS A 207 13.52 -8.16 7.38
CA LYS A 207 14.03 -7.28 6.29
C LYS A 207 14.30 -8.00 4.97
N SER A 208 14.59 -9.30 5.04
CA SER A 208 14.90 -10.17 3.90
C SER A 208 13.66 -10.82 3.27
N ILE A 209 12.50 -10.76 3.92
CA ILE A 209 11.26 -11.31 3.37
C ILE A 209 10.96 -10.60 2.05
N THR A 210 10.69 -11.39 1.02
CA THR A 210 10.38 -10.86 -0.31
C THR A 210 9.06 -10.12 -0.25
N LYS A 211 9.11 -8.82 -0.56
CA LYS A 211 7.91 -7.97 -0.56
C LYS A 211 6.94 -8.44 -1.62
N LEU A 212 5.71 -8.71 -1.21
CA LEU A 212 4.63 -9.07 -2.12
C LEU A 212 3.74 -7.86 -2.38
N GLY A 213 3.16 -7.78 -3.56
CA GLY A 213 2.09 -6.83 -3.83
C GLY A 213 0.94 -7.50 -4.56
N PHE A 214 -0.18 -6.78 -4.61
CA PHE A 214 -1.47 -7.34 -4.96
C PHE A 214 -1.99 -6.77 -6.29
N CYS A 215 -2.38 -7.64 -7.21
CA CYS A 215 -2.94 -7.23 -8.48
C CYS A 215 -4.39 -6.75 -8.31
N CYS A 216 -4.69 -5.55 -8.83
CA CYS A 216 -6.01 -4.95 -8.74
C CYS A 216 -7.07 -5.63 -9.62
N TYR A 217 -6.67 -6.42 -10.62
CA TYR A 217 -7.62 -7.16 -11.44
C TYR A 217 -8.23 -8.31 -10.63
N SER A 218 -9.55 -8.28 -10.42
CA SER A 218 -10.29 -9.28 -9.62
C SER A 218 -10.18 -10.70 -10.16
N GLU A 219 -10.10 -10.86 -11.48
CA GLU A 219 -10.01 -12.15 -12.17
C GLU A 219 -8.57 -12.51 -12.55
N CYS A 220 -7.58 -11.88 -11.89
CA CYS A 220 -6.18 -12.21 -12.12
C CYS A 220 -5.94 -13.72 -11.88
N PRO A 221 -5.33 -14.44 -12.84
CA PRO A 221 -5.18 -15.90 -12.76
C PRO A 221 -4.10 -16.37 -11.78
N ILE A 222 -3.32 -15.45 -11.23
CA ILE A 222 -2.26 -15.77 -10.27
C ILE A 222 -2.91 -16.07 -8.91
N PRO A 223 -2.52 -17.16 -8.21
CA PRO A 223 -3.03 -17.49 -6.89
C PRO A 223 -2.95 -16.30 -5.93
N ASN A 224 -4.04 -16.03 -5.22
CA ASN A 224 -4.16 -14.91 -4.28
C ASN A 224 -3.89 -13.51 -4.87
N ARG A 225 -3.75 -13.40 -6.20
CA ARG A 225 -3.42 -12.17 -6.92
C ARG A 225 -2.10 -11.53 -6.45
N THR A 226 -1.18 -12.30 -5.89
CA THR A 226 0.06 -11.79 -5.28
C THR A 226 1.30 -12.13 -6.11
N VAL A 227 2.19 -11.15 -6.29
CA VAL A 227 3.50 -11.33 -6.95
C VAL A 227 4.57 -10.51 -6.25
N GLU A 228 5.85 -10.80 -6.53
CA GLU A 228 6.96 -9.97 -6.03
C GLU A 228 6.75 -8.50 -6.43
N ARG A 229 6.73 -7.60 -5.43
CA ARG A 229 6.41 -6.17 -5.61
C ARG A 229 7.31 -5.49 -6.64
N LYS A 230 8.59 -5.86 -6.72
CA LYS A 230 9.55 -5.30 -7.69
C LYS A 230 9.23 -5.65 -9.15
N LYS A 231 8.40 -6.67 -9.40
CA LYS A 231 7.97 -7.10 -10.73
C LYS A 231 6.62 -6.51 -11.13
N MET A 232 5.97 -5.77 -10.23
CA MET A 232 4.64 -5.21 -10.50
C MET A 232 4.70 -4.00 -11.41
N LEU A 233 3.68 -3.89 -12.25
CA LEU A 233 3.37 -2.71 -13.03
C LEU A 233 2.41 -1.81 -12.25
N TYR A 234 2.45 -0.53 -12.56
CA TYR A 234 1.58 0.48 -11.97
C TYR A 234 0.82 1.18 -13.08
N CYS A 235 -0.42 1.59 -12.81
CA CYS A 235 -1.10 2.52 -13.70
C CYS A 235 -0.25 3.78 -13.86
N THR A 236 0.19 4.07 -15.08
CA THR A 236 1.12 5.18 -15.36
C THR A 236 0.49 6.55 -15.08
N GLN A 237 -0.83 6.63 -15.12
CA GLN A 237 -1.62 7.84 -14.87
C GLN A 237 -1.77 8.08 -13.35
N CYS A 238 -2.62 7.29 -12.67
CA CYS A 238 -2.92 7.53 -11.25
C CYS A 238 -1.83 7.02 -10.29
N ARG A 239 -1.05 6.01 -10.70
CA ARG A 239 -0.11 5.25 -9.84
C ARG A 239 -0.74 4.62 -8.60
N VAL A 240 -2.06 4.43 -8.61
CA VAL A 240 -2.83 3.85 -7.49
C VAL A 240 -3.06 2.35 -7.72
N ALA A 241 -3.37 1.94 -8.95
CA ALA A 241 -3.61 0.54 -9.27
C ALA A 241 -2.31 -0.18 -9.64
N ASN A 242 -2.16 -1.40 -9.14
CA ASN A 242 -1.00 -2.26 -9.35
C ASN A 242 -1.40 -3.52 -10.13
N TYR A 243 -0.52 -4.02 -10.98
CA TYR A 243 -0.77 -5.16 -11.85
C TYR A 243 0.41 -6.11 -11.86
N CYS A 244 0.14 -7.42 -11.89
CA CYS A 244 1.21 -8.41 -12.04
C CYS A 244 1.77 -8.49 -13.47
N SER A 245 0.99 -8.04 -14.46
CA SER A 245 1.37 -8.10 -15.88
C SER A 245 0.59 -7.07 -16.71
N ARG A 246 1.01 -6.88 -17.96
CA ARG A 246 0.35 -5.95 -18.89
C ARG A 246 -1.04 -6.44 -19.27
N GLU A 247 -1.22 -7.75 -19.38
CA GLU A 247 -2.49 -8.40 -19.69
C GLU A 247 -3.53 -8.08 -18.61
N CYS A 248 -3.18 -8.21 -17.33
CA CYS A 248 -4.07 -7.83 -16.22
C CYS A 248 -4.37 -6.32 -16.21
N GLN A 249 -3.41 -5.48 -16.58
CA GLN A 249 -3.64 -4.04 -16.69
C GLN A 249 -4.62 -3.69 -17.80
N VAL A 250 -4.49 -4.31 -18.98
CA VAL A 250 -5.40 -4.10 -20.11
C VAL A 250 -6.79 -4.65 -19.82
N ALA A 251 -6.87 -5.86 -19.23
CA ALA A 251 -8.14 -6.49 -18.86
C ALA A 251 -8.92 -5.67 -17.82
N HIS A 252 -8.24 -5.10 -16.81
CA HIS A 252 -8.87 -4.26 -15.80
C HIS A 252 -9.14 -2.81 -16.26
N TRP A 253 -8.61 -2.39 -17.41
CA TRP A 253 -8.74 -1.00 -17.87
C TRP A 253 -10.20 -0.52 -18.00
N PRO A 254 -11.15 -1.29 -18.56
CA PRO A 254 -12.55 -0.88 -18.63
C PRO A 254 -13.14 -0.48 -17.27
N ASP A 255 -12.85 -1.25 -16.22
CA ASP A 255 -13.33 -0.99 -14.86
C ASP A 255 -12.54 0.14 -14.17
N HIS A 256 -11.24 0.22 -14.44
CA HIS A 256 -10.36 1.20 -13.79
C HIS A 256 -10.48 2.61 -14.37
N LYS A 257 -10.75 2.75 -15.67
CA LYS A 257 -10.61 3.99 -16.44
C LYS A 257 -11.30 5.18 -15.76
N ASP A 258 -12.57 5.02 -15.41
CA ASP A 258 -13.36 6.11 -14.82
C ASP A 258 -12.85 6.50 -13.45
N GLY A 259 -12.50 5.52 -12.61
CA GLY A 259 -11.88 5.77 -11.31
C GLY A 259 -10.52 6.46 -11.44
N CYS A 260 -9.72 6.06 -12.44
CA CYS A 260 -8.43 6.66 -12.73
C CYS A 260 -8.56 8.14 -13.12
N LEU A 261 -9.49 8.47 -14.02
CA LEU A 261 -9.73 9.84 -14.47
C LEU A 261 -10.21 10.73 -13.32
N LYS A 262 -11.22 10.27 -12.55
CA LYS A 262 -11.73 10.98 -11.38
C LYS A 262 -10.64 11.25 -10.33
N TYR A 263 -9.79 10.26 -10.07
CA TYR A 263 -8.66 10.41 -9.15
C TYR A 263 -7.70 11.50 -9.64
N MET A 264 -7.36 11.50 -10.94
CA MET A 264 -6.46 12.50 -11.53
C MET A 264 -7.05 13.91 -11.49
N GLU A 265 -8.34 14.06 -11.76
CA GLU A 265 -9.04 15.34 -11.65
C GLU A 265 -9.02 15.88 -10.21
N LYS A 266 -9.30 15.04 -9.20
CA LYS A 266 -9.21 15.44 -7.79
C LYS A 266 -7.77 15.80 -7.42
N LYS A 267 -6.80 15.00 -7.84
CA LYS A 267 -5.37 15.22 -7.57
C LYS A 267 -4.88 16.55 -8.15
N ALA A 268 -5.33 16.92 -9.34
CA ALA A 268 -4.98 18.19 -9.98
C ALA A 268 -5.52 19.42 -9.22
N LYS A 269 -6.52 19.25 -8.35
CA LYS A 269 -7.10 20.33 -7.53
C LYS A 269 -6.43 20.48 -6.16
N LEU A 270 -5.46 19.63 -5.81
CA LEU A 270 -4.73 19.76 -4.55
C LEU A 270 -3.79 20.97 -4.60
N PRO A 271 -3.60 21.68 -3.47
CA PRO A 271 -2.60 22.74 -3.38
C PRO A 271 -1.19 22.18 -3.66
N ILE A 272 -0.38 22.93 -4.41
CA ILE A 272 1.03 22.62 -4.73
C ILE A 272 1.91 22.92 -3.51
#